data_AF-A0A3B0UCD7-F1
#
_entry.id   AF-A0A3B0UCD7-F1
#
_cell.length_a   1.000
_cell.length_b   1.000
_cell.length_c   1.000
_cell.angle_alpha   90.00
_cell.angle_beta   90.00
_cell.angle_gamma   90.00
#
_symmetry.space_group_name_H-M   'P 1'
#
loop_
_entity.id
_entity.type
_entity.pdbx_description
1 polymer ?
#
loop_
_entity_poly.entity_id
_entity_poly.type
_entity_poly.pdbx_seq_one_letter_code
_entity_poly.pdbx_strand_id
1 'polypeptide(L)'
;RGGGRSSARETVARVVAGAFAKMLLKEAGIEIMAFVHGIGEVSLPGNYDTPDLSKTEDSPMRCPDKETTDKMLRLLEKTAKEGDTLGGTILCIAKNVPVGLGEPVFDKLHADLGKAMLSINAVKGFEIGSGFAAARMKGSEHNDLFVKQDDRLTTKTNRSGGVQGGISNGNDIFFKVAFKPIATIMKSQPSIDAEGNEVVLEGKGRHDVTVVPRAVPIVEAMTALVLADHLLRNRLSDIKSIFHNF
;
A
#
# COMPACT_ATOMS: atom_id res chain seq x y z
N ARG A 1 -2.09 -0.68 -30.98
CA ARG A 1 -2.63 -1.65 -29.99
C ARG A 1 -2.50 -1.03 -28.60
N GLY A 2 -3.46 -1.23 -27.68
CA GLY A 2 -3.38 -0.70 -26.31
C GLY A 2 -2.32 -1.40 -25.45
N GLY A 3 -2.34 -1.20 -24.13
CA GLY A 3 -1.29 -1.64 -23.20
C GLY A 3 -1.01 -3.15 -23.08
N GLY A 4 -1.74 -4.04 -23.76
CA GLY A 4 -1.41 -5.47 -23.83
C GLY A 4 -1.17 -6.13 -22.45
N ARG A 5 -0.05 -6.87 -22.30
CA ARG A 5 0.34 -7.54 -21.04
C ARG A 5 0.70 -6.59 -19.90
N SER A 6 1.10 -5.35 -20.18
CA SER A 6 1.41 -4.36 -19.14
C SER A 6 0.17 -3.60 -18.65
N SER A 7 -1.01 -3.94 -19.17
CA SER A 7 -2.29 -3.38 -18.74
C SER A 7 -2.57 -3.73 -17.27
N ALA A 8 -3.14 -2.76 -16.55
CA ALA A 8 -3.66 -2.96 -15.20
C ALA A 8 -4.74 -4.06 -15.11
N ARG A 9 -5.26 -4.58 -16.24
CA ARG A 9 -6.20 -5.71 -16.26
C ARG A 9 -5.63 -6.98 -15.60
N GLU A 10 -4.31 -7.17 -15.60
CA GLU A 10 -3.65 -8.27 -14.89
C GLU A 10 -3.92 -8.25 -13.38
N THR A 11 -4.14 -7.06 -12.80
CA THR A 11 -4.35 -6.91 -11.34
C THR A 11 -5.61 -7.60 -10.83
N VAL A 12 -6.57 -7.95 -11.71
CA VAL A 12 -7.72 -8.79 -11.35
C VAL A 12 -7.25 -10.14 -10.82
N ALA A 13 -6.24 -10.75 -11.45
CA ALA A 13 -5.68 -12.03 -10.99
C ALA A 13 -5.01 -11.88 -9.61
N ARG A 14 -4.31 -10.76 -9.37
CA ARG A 14 -3.72 -10.45 -8.06
C ARG A 14 -4.77 -10.33 -6.97
N VAL A 15 -5.89 -9.63 -7.25
CA VAL A 15 -6.99 -9.46 -6.29
C VAL A 15 -7.65 -10.81 -5.96
N VAL A 16 -7.88 -11.66 -6.96
CA VAL A 16 -8.40 -13.02 -6.75
C VAL A 16 -7.44 -13.85 -5.89
N ALA A 17 -6.15 -13.87 -6.21
CA ALA A 17 -5.15 -14.58 -5.41
C ALA A 17 -5.05 -14.02 -3.97
N GLY A 18 -5.10 -12.70 -3.84
CA GLY A 18 -5.12 -12.02 -2.54
C GLY A 18 -6.33 -12.36 -1.69
N ALA A 19 -7.50 -12.64 -2.29
CA ALA A 19 -8.68 -13.09 -1.54
C ALA A 19 -8.42 -14.45 -0.86
N PHE A 20 -7.82 -15.41 -1.57
CA PHE A 20 -7.43 -16.70 -0.98
C PHE A 20 -6.35 -16.51 0.10
N ALA A 21 -5.38 -15.62 -0.12
CA ALA A 21 -4.37 -15.29 0.88
C ALA A 21 -4.99 -14.67 2.15
N LYS A 22 -5.96 -13.76 2.00
CA LYS A 22 -6.71 -13.18 3.13
C LYS A 22 -7.50 -14.25 3.90
N MET A 23 -8.09 -15.25 3.22
CA MET A 23 -8.76 -16.36 3.90
C MET A 23 -7.78 -17.15 4.78
N LEU A 24 -6.59 -17.48 4.26
CA LEU A 24 -5.54 -18.14 5.03
C LEU A 24 -5.08 -17.30 6.23
N LEU A 25 -4.85 -16.01 6.01
CA LEU A 25 -4.37 -15.09 7.05
C LEU A 25 -5.40 -14.88 8.16
N LYS A 26 -6.69 -14.94 7.83
CA LYS A 26 -7.79 -14.85 8.81
C LYS A 26 -7.73 -15.98 9.84
N GLU A 27 -7.33 -17.19 9.45
CA GLU A 27 -7.12 -18.32 10.37
C GLU A 27 -5.99 -18.05 11.38
N ALA A 28 -5.05 -17.17 11.04
CA ALA A 28 -4.00 -16.69 11.94
C ALA A 28 -4.38 -15.39 12.68
N GLY A 29 -5.62 -14.91 12.55
CA GLY A 29 -6.11 -13.68 13.16
C GLY A 29 -5.58 -12.39 12.53
N ILE A 30 -4.88 -12.47 11.39
CA ILE A 30 -4.29 -11.33 10.71
C ILE A 30 -5.35 -10.61 9.88
N GLU A 31 -5.46 -9.30 10.07
CA GLU A 31 -6.42 -8.45 9.34
C GLU A 31 -5.66 -7.41 8.50
N ILE A 32 -6.08 -7.24 7.25
CA ILE A 32 -5.46 -6.28 6.32
C ILE A 32 -6.53 -5.32 5.83
N MET A 33 -6.23 -4.03 5.96
CA MET A 33 -7.08 -2.94 5.49
C MET A 33 -6.21 -1.89 4.81
N ALA A 34 -6.71 -1.32 3.71
CA ALA A 34 -6.09 -0.16 3.09
C ALA A 34 -7.14 0.88 2.71
N PHE A 35 -6.69 2.12 2.60
CA PHE A 35 -7.53 3.25 2.24
C PHE A 35 -6.73 4.32 1.51
N VAL A 36 -7.44 5.16 0.76
CA VAL A 36 -6.85 6.33 0.12
C VAL A 36 -6.48 7.34 1.21
N HIS A 37 -5.18 7.59 1.33
CA HIS A 37 -4.63 8.56 2.27
C HIS A 37 -4.58 9.96 1.67
N GLY A 38 -4.31 10.08 0.37
CA GLY A 38 -4.18 11.37 -0.30
C GLY A 38 -4.41 11.31 -1.80
N ILE A 39 -4.89 12.40 -2.39
CA ILE A 39 -5.00 12.65 -3.82
C ILE A 39 -4.43 14.04 -4.09
N GLY A 40 -3.47 14.14 -5.02
CA GLY A 40 -2.78 15.40 -5.29
C GLY A 40 -2.24 16.03 -4.01
N GLU A 41 -2.63 17.28 -3.75
CA GLU A 41 -2.24 18.06 -2.56
C GLU A 41 -3.12 17.80 -1.32
N VAL A 42 -4.24 17.09 -1.47
CA VAL A 42 -5.17 16.80 -0.37
C VAL A 42 -4.84 15.46 0.26
N SER A 43 -4.62 15.43 1.57
CA SER A 43 -4.36 14.20 2.33
C SER A 43 -4.98 14.24 3.71
N LEU A 44 -5.17 13.06 4.30
CA LEU A 44 -5.63 12.92 5.67
C LEU A 44 -4.62 13.57 6.63
N PRO A 45 -5.10 14.32 7.64
CA PRO A 45 -4.24 14.82 8.70
C PRO A 45 -3.75 13.67 9.59
N GLY A 46 -2.50 13.73 10.04
CA GLY A 46 -1.92 12.75 10.98
C GLY A 46 -1.25 11.53 10.35
N ASN A 47 -0.91 10.55 11.20
CA ASN A 47 -0.26 9.29 10.85
C ASN A 47 -1.29 8.15 10.73
N TYR A 48 -0.85 6.89 10.85
CA TYR A 48 -1.69 5.69 10.74
C TYR A 48 -2.65 5.47 11.92
N ASP A 49 -2.56 6.29 12.99
CA ASP A 49 -3.51 6.29 14.11
C ASP A 49 -4.92 6.48 13.55
N THR A 50 -5.65 5.37 13.56
CA THR A 50 -6.57 5.08 12.48
C THR A 50 -7.91 5.76 12.73
N PRO A 51 -8.47 6.49 11.75
CA PRO A 51 -9.90 6.77 11.74
C PRO A 51 -10.68 5.44 11.76
N ASP A 52 -11.93 5.47 12.20
CA ASP A 52 -12.82 4.32 12.08
C ASP A 52 -12.89 3.85 10.62
N LEU A 53 -12.24 2.72 10.33
CA LEU A 53 -12.10 2.18 8.97
C LEU A 53 -13.39 1.53 8.46
N SER A 54 -14.41 1.33 9.31
CA SER A 54 -15.67 0.72 8.90
C SER A 54 -16.35 1.46 7.75
N LYS A 55 -16.09 2.77 7.61
CA LYS A 55 -16.68 3.65 6.60
C LYS A 55 -15.90 3.69 5.28
N THR A 56 -14.78 2.98 5.19
CA THR A 56 -13.89 3.05 4.02
C THR A 56 -14.58 2.52 2.77
N GLU A 57 -15.29 1.40 2.85
CA GLU A 57 -15.96 0.79 1.69
C GLU A 57 -17.15 1.62 1.19
N ASP A 58 -17.83 2.35 2.07
CA ASP A 58 -18.96 3.22 1.72
C ASP A 58 -18.52 4.53 1.06
N SER A 59 -17.25 4.90 1.23
CA SER A 59 -16.68 6.12 0.65
C SER A 59 -16.40 5.94 -0.85
N PRO A 60 -16.84 6.85 -1.72
CA PRO A 60 -16.52 6.79 -3.16
C PRO A 60 -15.02 6.87 -3.45
N MET A 61 -14.26 7.44 -2.50
CA MET A 61 -12.81 7.54 -2.57
C MET A 61 -12.08 6.46 -1.80
N ARG A 62 -12.80 5.56 -1.11
CA ARG A 62 -12.21 4.62 -0.15
C ARG A 62 -11.31 5.34 0.86
N CYS A 63 -11.75 6.50 1.32
CA CYS A 63 -11.10 7.31 2.34
C CYS A 63 -12.02 7.36 3.57
N PRO A 64 -11.54 7.05 4.78
CA PRO A 64 -12.38 6.93 5.97
C PRO A 64 -12.83 8.28 6.56
N ASP A 65 -12.20 9.39 6.14
CA ASP A 65 -12.59 10.73 6.59
C ASP A 65 -13.46 11.44 5.55
N LYS A 66 -14.65 11.86 5.96
CA LYS A 66 -15.62 12.51 5.08
C LYS A 66 -15.12 13.88 4.60
N GLU A 67 -14.53 14.69 5.49
CA GLU A 67 -14.09 16.03 5.13
C GLU A 67 -12.98 15.99 4.07
N THR A 68 -12.01 15.10 4.26
CA THR A 68 -10.92 14.86 3.30
C THR A 68 -11.47 14.28 2.00
N THR A 69 -12.44 13.35 2.06
CA THR A 69 -13.12 12.83 0.87
C THR A 69 -13.76 13.97 0.05
N ASP A 70 -14.50 14.87 0.69
CA ASP A 70 -15.17 15.99 0.01
C ASP A 70 -14.16 16.98 -0.61
N LYS A 71 -12.97 17.15 0.00
CA LYS A 71 -11.87 17.94 -0.57
C LYS A 71 -11.24 17.24 -1.77
N MET A 72 -11.00 15.92 -1.69
CA MET A 72 -10.46 15.12 -2.80
C MET A 72 -11.39 15.13 -4.02
N LEU A 73 -12.70 14.96 -3.81
CA LEU A 73 -13.69 14.99 -4.88
C LEU A 73 -13.72 16.33 -5.62
N ARG A 74 -13.72 17.44 -4.88
CA ARG A 74 -13.65 18.80 -5.48
C ARG A 74 -12.36 19.00 -6.28
N LEU A 75 -11.23 18.51 -5.78
CA LEU A 75 -9.96 18.57 -6.49
C LEU A 75 -10.03 17.75 -7.79
N LEU A 76 -10.57 16.52 -7.75
CA LEU A 76 -10.74 15.67 -8.94
C LEU A 76 -11.68 16.30 -9.97
N GLU A 77 -12.80 16.89 -9.55
CA GLU A 77 -13.72 17.59 -10.46
C GLU A 77 -13.04 18.76 -11.17
N LYS A 78 -12.23 19.54 -10.44
CA LYS A 78 -11.45 20.64 -11.01
C LYS A 78 -10.46 20.12 -12.05
N THR A 79 -9.66 19.12 -11.70
CA THR A 79 -8.66 18.52 -12.59
C THR A 79 -9.31 17.87 -13.82
N ALA A 80 -10.48 17.26 -13.67
CA ALA A 80 -11.24 16.70 -14.79
C ALA A 80 -11.62 17.78 -15.82
N LYS A 81 -12.09 18.95 -15.35
CA LYS A 81 -12.44 20.10 -16.21
C LYS A 81 -11.21 20.67 -16.92
N GLU A 82 -10.05 20.58 -16.29
CA GLU A 82 -8.76 20.95 -16.90
C GLU A 82 -8.27 19.91 -17.91
N GLY A 83 -8.90 18.74 -17.99
CA GLY A 83 -8.48 17.64 -18.88
C GLY A 83 -7.20 16.94 -18.41
N ASP A 84 -6.88 17.02 -17.11
CA ASP A 84 -5.67 16.47 -16.51
C ASP A 84 -5.99 15.32 -15.53
N THR A 85 -4.96 14.73 -14.91
CA THR A 85 -5.11 13.59 -13.99
C THR A 85 -4.27 13.77 -12.73
N LEU A 86 -4.63 13.04 -11.68
CA LEU A 86 -3.96 13.11 -10.38
C LEU A 86 -3.52 11.75 -9.88
N GLY A 87 -2.33 11.75 -9.29
CA GLY A 87 -1.83 10.65 -8.47
C GLY A 87 -2.35 10.75 -7.04
N GLY A 88 -1.76 9.95 -6.16
CA GLY A 88 -2.15 9.91 -4.76
C GLY A 88 -1.39 8.86 -3.98
N THR A 89 -1.83 8.67 -2.73
CA THR A 89 -1.22 7.71 -1.81
C THR A 89 -2.29 6.83 -1.19
N ILE A 90 -1.96 5.55 -1.04
CA ILE A 90 -2.74 4.59 -0.25
C ILE A 90 -1.95 4.27 1.00
N LEU A 91 -2.63 4.23 2.15
CA LEU A 91 -2.09 3.68 3.39
C LEU A 91 -2.67 2.30 3.60
N CYS A 92 -1.82 1.33 3.88
CA CYS A 92 -2.21 -0.04 4.23
C CYS A 92 -1.77 -0.34 5.66
N ILE A 93 -2.61 -1.07 6.39
CA ILE A 93 -2.39 -1.54 7.76
C ILE A 93 -2.66 -3.05 7.79
N ALA A 94 -1.71 -3.81 8.34
CA ALA A 94 -1.89 -5.21 8.71
C ALA A 94 -1.80 -5.33 10.23
N LYS A 95 -2.89 -5.77 10.86
CA LYS A 95 -3.03 -5.94 12.31
C LYS A 95 -2.80 -7.39 12.72
N ASN A 96 -2.47 -7.58 13.99
CA ASN A 96 -2.26 -8.89 14.61
C ASN A 96 -1.22 -9.77 13.90
N VAL A 97 -0.26 -9.16 13.20
CA VAL A 97 0.83 -9.90 12.57
C VAL A 97 1.71 -10.48 13.69
N PRO A 98 1.94 -11.81 13.73
CA PRO A 98 2.76 -12.42 14.76
C PRO A 98 4.21 -11.90 14.66
N VAL A 99 4.93 -11.94 15.77
CA VAL A 99 6.36 -11.61 15.80
C VAL A 99 7.14 -12.62 14.98
N GLY A 100 8.12 -12.15 14.20
CA GLY A 100 9.09 -13.01 13.51
C GLY A 100 8.75 -13.39 12.06
N LEU A 101 7.73 -12.82 11.43
CA LEU A 101 7.53 -12.98 9.98
C LEU A 101 8.58 -12.17 9.21
N GLY A 102 9.21 -12.78 8.21
CA GLY A 102 10.30 -12.17 7.44
C GLY A 102 11.64 -12.87 7.66
N GLU A 103 12.63 -12.52 6.85
CA GLU A 103 14.01 -12.94 7.02
C GLU A 103 14.93 -11.77 7.41
N PRO A 104 15.99 -12.00 8.20
CA PRO A 104 16.88 -10.93 8.63
C PRO A 104 17.82 -10.41 7.53
N VAL A 105 18.00 -11.15 6.43
CA VAL A 105 19.05 -10.87 5.42
C VAL A 105 18.46 -10.58 4.03
N PHE A 106 18.01 -11.61 3.32
CA PHE A 106 17.68 -11.52 1.90
C PHE A 106 16.19 -11.29 1.64
N ASP A 107 15.32 -12.02 2.34
CA ASP A 107 13.87 -11.93 2.19
C ASP A 107 13.25 -11.10 3.33
N LYS A 108 13.80 -9.91 3.56
CA LYS A 108 13.31 -8.98 4.59
C LYS A 108 11.86 -8.62 4.30
N LEU A 109 10.99 -8.71 5.30
CA LEU A 109 9.55 -8.51 5.14
C LEU A 109 9.20 -7.17 4.46
N HIS A 110 9.82 -6.08 4.90
CA HIS A 110 9.61 -4.75 4.29
C HIS A 110 10.16 -4.64 2.87
N ALA A 111 11.20 -5.41 2.52
CA ALA A 111 11.74 -5.43 1.17
C ALA A 111 10.81 -6.17 0.21
N ASP A 112 10.24 -7.31 0.64
CA ASP A 112 9.25 -8.04 -0.15
C ASP A 112 7.91 -7.30 -0.26
N LEU A 113 7.45 -6.66 0.81
CA LEU A 113 6.32 -5.72 0.74
C LEU A 113 6.62 -4.60 -0.26
N GLY A 114 7.80 -3.98 -0.18
CA GLY A 114 8.23 -2.95 -1.12
C GLY A 114 8.24 -3.43 -2.56
N LYS A 115 8.83 -4.60 -2.84
CA LYS A 115 8.84 -5.24 -4.17
C LYS A 115 7.42 -5.48 -4.68
N ALA A 116 6.55 -6.03 -3.84
CA ALA A 116 5.17 -6.30 -4.18
C ALA A 116 4.41 -5.01 -4.54
N MET A 117 4.55 -3.95 -3.73
CA MET A 117 3.89 -2.67 -3.99
C MET A 117 4.47 -1.96 -5.22
N LEU A 118 5.78 -1.92 -5.38
CA LEU A 118 6.46 -1.29 -6.52
C LEU A 118 6.16 -2.01 -7.85
N SER A 119 5.72 -3.28 -7.80
CA SER A 119 5.29 -4.02 -8.99
C SER A 119 3.89 -3.66 -9.48
N ILE A 120 3.12 -2.88 -8.73
CA ILE A 120 1.78 -2.44 -9.12
C ILE A 120 1.91 -1.29 -10.13
N ASN A 121 1.09 -1.30 -11.18
CA ASN A 121 1.10 -0.25 -12.18
C ASN A 121 0.91 1.15 -11.55
N ALA A 122 1.61 2.14 -12.10
CA ALA A 122 1.63 3.53 -11.63
C ALA A 122 2.24 3.76 -10.24
N VAL A 123 2.67 2.74 -9.50
CA VAL A 123 3.41 2.95 -8.25
C VAL A 123 4.81 3.48 -8.53
N LYS A 124 5.23 4.49 -7.76
CA LYS A 124 6.56 5.12 -7.83
C LYS A 124 7.24 5.28 -6.47
N GLY A 125 6.56 4.94 -5.38
CA GLY A 125 7.13 5.02 -4.04
C GLY A 125 6.48 4.05 -3.07
N PHE A 126 7.27 3.60 -2.10
CA PHE A 126 6.86 2.76 -0.99
C PHE A 126 7.58 3.25 0.27
N GLU A 127 6.84 3.46 1.35
CA GLU A 127 7.38 3.92 2.62
C GLU A 127 6.75 3.13 3.76
N ILE A 128 7.55 2.54 4.64
CA ILE A 128 7.07 1.79 5.80
C ILE A 128 7.29 2.60 7.08
N GLY A 129 6.35 2.51 8.03
CA GLY A 129 6.46 3.23 9.30
C GLY A 129 6.47 4.75 9.09
N SER A 130 7.42 5.43 9.75
CA SER A 130 7.65 6.87 9.54
C SER A 130 8.26 7.20 8.17
N GLY A 131 8.59 6.21 7.34
CA GLY A 131 8.93 6.39 5.93
C GLY A 131 10.08 7.37 5.71
N PHE A 132 9.94 8.23 4.69
CA PHE A 132 10.96 9.23 4.38
C PHE A 132 11.13 10.30 5.46
N ALA A 133 10.15 10.49 6.36
CA ALA A 133 10.31 11.40 7.49
C ALA A 133 11.41 10.92 8.46
N ALA A 134 11.65 9.61 8.54
CA ALA A 134 12.72 9.02 9.36
C ALA A 134 14.11 9.56 9.00
N ALA A 135 14.37 9.84 7.72
CA ALA A 135 15.66 10.32 7.24
C ALA A 135 16.06 11.70 7.80
N ARG A 136 15.11 12.42 8.40
CA ARG A 136 15.33 13.74 9.02
C ARG A 136 15.42 13.68 10.56
N MET A 137 15.29 12.49 11.15
CA MET A 137 15.24 12.30 12.60
C MET A 137 16.58 11.84 13.15
N LYS A 138 16.87 12.16 14.41
CA LYS A 138 17.97 11.53 15.17
C LYS A 138 17.56 10.13 15.62
N GLY A 139 18.52 9.24 15.79
CA GLY A 139 18.26 7.89 16.32
C GLY A 139 17.53 7.90 17.67
N SER A 140 17.90 8.82 18.57
CA SER A 140 17.22 9.01 19.87
C SER A 140 15.75 9.42 19.76
N GLU A 141 15.37 10.06 18.65
CA GLU A 141 13.99 10.49 18.37
C GLU A 141 13.22 9.42 17.61
N HIS A 142 13.90 8.63 16.78
CA HIS A 142 13.29 7.62 15.93
C HIS A 142 13.06 6.29 16.67
N ASN A 143 13.99 5.88 17.53
CA ASN A 143 13.95 4.59 18.22
C ASN A 143 12.59 4.33 18.90
N ASP A 144 12.01 3.19 18.59
CA ASP A 144 10.80 2.67 19.25
C ASP A 144 11.20 2.00 20.56
N LEU A 145 11.02 2.70 21.68
CA LEU A 145 11.39 2.20 23.01
C LEU A 145 10.47 1.05 23.43
N PHE A 146 11.06 -0.09 23.78
CA PHE A 146 10.32 -1.23 24.31
C PHE A 146 9.74 -0.93 25.69
N VAL A 147 8.48 -1.31 25.87
CA VAL A 147 7.73 -1.17 27.11
C VAL A 147 6.96 -2.46 27.38
N LYS A 148 6.72 -2.75 28.65
CA LYS A 148 5.78 -3.80 29.04
C LYS A 148 4.40 -3.16 29.20
N GLN A 149 3.44 -3.59 28.39
CA GLN A 149 2.04 -3.19 28.52
C GLN A 149 1.23 -4.46 28.78
N ASP A 150 0.59 -4.51 29.94
CA ASP A 150 -0.03 -5.73 30.48
C ASP A 150 0.99 -6.88 30.51
N ASP A 151 0.65 -8.02 29.89
CA ASP A 151 1.53 -9.20 29.77
C ASP A 151 2.25 -9.29 28.41
N ARG A 152 2.22 -8.23 27.58
CA ARG A 152 2.92 -8.19 26.29
C ARG A 152 4.08 -7.19 26.30
N LEU A 153 5.20 -7.61 25.70
CA LEU A 153 6.26 -6.70 25.30
C LEU A 153 5.83 -6.01 24.01
N THR A 154 5.82 -4.67 24.02
CA THR A 154 5.46 -3.83 22.88
C THR A 154 6.39 -2.62 22.82
N THR A 155 6.15 -1.68 21.92
CA THR A 155 6.89 -0.42 21.83
C THR A 155 6.00 0.78 22.11
N LYS A 156 6.58 1.84 22.71
CA LYS A 156 5.86 3.08 23.03
C LYS A 156 5.36 3.81 21.77
N THR A 157 6.07 3.64 20.67
CA THR A 157 5.76 4.19 19.35
C THR A 157 5.95 3.10 18.30
N ASN A 158 5.47 3.32 17.08
CA ASN A 158 5.63 2.38 15.97
C ASN A 158 6.22 3.08 14.73
N ARG A 159 7.36 3.78 14.89
CA ARG A 159 8.03 4.47 13.79
C ARG A 159 8.68 3.50 12.80
N SER A 160 8.99 2.29 13.25
CA SER A 160 9.44 1.17 12.42
C SER A 160 8.37 0.61 11.50
N GLY A 161 7.08 0.88 11.76
CA GLY A 161 5.98 0.37 10.94
C GLY A 161 5.80 -1.14 11.05
N GLY A 162 5.95 -1.66 12.27
CA GLY A 162 5.75 -3.07 12.58
C GLY A 162 6.88 -4.00 12.14
N VAL A 163 7.94 -3.49 11.52
CA VAL A 163 9.07 -4.29 11.00
C VAL A 163 10.39 -3.75 11.50
N GLN A 164 11.17 -4.57 12.20
CA GLN A 164 12.50 -4.24 12.70
C GLN A 164 13.49 -5.34 12.32
N GLY A 165 14.67 -4.96 11.83
CA GLY A 165 15.71 -5.92 11.44
C GLY A 165 15.32 -6.85 10.28
N GLY A 166 14.22 -6.59 9.57
CA GLY A 166 13.72 -7.47 8.51
C GLY A 166 12.54 -8.35 8.89
N ILE A 167 12.19 -8.40 10.19
CA ILE A 167 11.10 -9.23 10.70
C ILE A 167 10.00 -8.40 11.38
N SER A 168 8.78 -8.93 11.44
CA SER A 168 7.68 -8.32 12.18
C SER A 168 7.96 -8.29 13.69
N ASN A 169 7.63 -7.17 14.34
CA ASN A 169 7.85 -6.97 15.79
C ASN A 169 6.57 -7.09 16.64
N GLY A 170 5.44 -7.44 16.03
CA GLY A 170 4.15 -7.62 16.70
C GLY A 170 3.30 -6.36 16.85
N ASN A 171 3.81 -5.19 16.47
CA ASN A 171 2.99 -4.00 16.23
C ASN A 171 2.29 -4.10 14.88
N ASP A 172 1.30 -3.23 14.66
CA ASP A 172 0.68 -3.04 13.36
C ASP A 172 1.74 -2.75 12.29
N ILE A 173 1.73 -3.52 11.20
CA ILE A 173 2.52 -3.19 10.03
C ILE A 173 1.75 -2.14 9.25
N PHE A 174 2.36 -0.98 9.02
CA PHE A 174 1.74 0.04 8.18
C PHE A 174 2.74 0.67 7.23
N PHE A 175 2.26 1.00 6.04
CA PHE A 175 3.05 1.61 4.98
C PHE A 175 2.17 2.45 4.05
N LYS A 176 2.82 3.35 3.31
CA LYS A 176 2.22 4.15 2.25
C LYS A 176 2.76 3.74 0.89
N VAL A 177 1.89 3.74 -0.11
CA VAL A 177 2.21 3.46 -1.52
C VAL A 177 1.85 4.67 -2.36
N ALA A 178 2.82 5.22 -3.09
CA ALA A 178 2.64 6.41 -3.90
C ALA A 178 2.38 6.05 -5.37
N PHE A 179 1.25 6.52 -5.89
CA PHE A 179 0.82 6.35 -7.27
C PHE A 179 1.00 7.66 -8.04
N LYS A 180 1.66 7.61 -9.19
CA LYS A 180 1.75 8.77 -10.09
C LYS A 180 0.40 9.04 -10.79
N PRO A 181 0.18 10.26 -11.32
CA PRO A 181 -0.89 10.51 -12.27
C PRO A 181 -0.83 9.54 -13.46
N ILE A 182 -1.99 9.21 -14.03
CA ILE A 182 -2.00 8.36 -15.22
C ILE A 182 -1.48 9.14 -16.43
N ALA A 183 -0.84 8.45 -17.37
CA ALA A 183 -0.16 9.11 -18.47
C ALA A 183 -1.14 9.67 -19.53
N THR A 184 -2.30 9.04 -19.69
CA THR A 184 -3.28 9.44 -20.69
C THR A 184 -4.18 10.54 -20.12
N ILE A 185 -3.99 11.76 -20.63
CA ILE A 185 -4.78 12.95 -20.29
C ILE A 185 -5.49 13.47 -21.55
N MET A 186 -6.48 14.35 -21.38
CA MET A 186 -7.25 14.90 -22.50
C MET A 186 -6.52 16.05 -23.21
N LYS A 187 -5.51 16.65 -22.56
CA LYS A 187 -4.66 17.68 -23.16
C LYS A 187 -3.78 17.07 -24.25
N SER A 188 -3.78 17.71 -25.42
CA SER A 188 -2.86 17.38 -26.51
C SER A 188 -1.41 17.58 -26.08
N GLN A 189 -0.54 16.63 -26.43
CA GLN A 189 0.87 16.68 -26.09
C GLN A 189 1.75 16.37 -27.29
N PRO A 190 2.89 17.08 -27.45
CA PRO A 190 3.90 16.69 -28.43
C PRO A 190 4.49 15.34 -28.06
N SER A 191 4.70 14.51 -29.07
CA SER A 191 5.33 13.20 -28.95
C SER A 191 6.05 12.83 -30.24
N ILE A 192 6.61 11.63 -30.28
CA ILE A 192 7.31 11.09 -31.44
C ILE A 192 6.74 9.69 -31.71
N ASP A 193 6.48 9.38 -32.98
CA ASP A 193 6.02 8.04 -33.40
C ASP A 193 7.17 7.01 -33.42
N ALA A 194 6.89 5.78 -33.85
CA ALA A 194 7.91 4.73 -33.88
C ALA A 194 8.98 4.97 -34.96
N GLU A 195 8.66 5.78 -35.96
CA GLU A 195 9.48 6.13 -37.11
C GLU A 195 10.32 7.40 -36.85
N GLY A 196 10.11 8.09 -35.72
CA GLY A 196 10.87 9.27 -35.32
C GLY A 196 10.25 10.60 -35.75
N ASN A 197 9.03 10.62 -36.28
CA ASN A 197 8.36 11.84 -36.69
C ASN A 197 7.64 12.49 -35.50
N GLU A 198 7.63 13.82 -35.47
CA GLU A 198 6.85 14.58 -34.50
C GLU A 198 5.35 14.35 -34.73
N VAL A 199 4.65 14.00 -33.66
CA VAL A 199 3.20 13.78 -33.67
C VAL A 199 2.56 14.46 -32.46
N VAL A 200 1.26 14.77 -32.57
CA VAL A 200 0.48 15.25 -31.43
C VAL A 200 -0.37 14.08 -30.91
N LEU A 201 -0.12 13.70 -29.65
CA LEU A 201 -0.95 12.72 -28.95
C LEU A 201 -2.20 13.40 -28.39
N GLU A 202 -3.36 12.94 -28.84
CA GLU A 202 -4.66 13.36 -28.34
C GLU A 202 -5.31 12.21 -27.56
N GLY A 203 -5.61 12.44 -26.28
CA GLY A 203 -6.37 11.49 -25.48
C GLY A 203 -7.78 11.30 -26.05
N LYS A 204 -8.16 10.05 -26.37
CA LYS A 204 -9.50 9.73 -26.90
C LYS A 204 -10.25 8.83 -25.92
N GLY A 205 -11.43 9.28 -25.50
CA GLY A 205 -12.37 8.51 -24.68
C GLY A 205 -12.50 9.00 -23.25
N ARG A 206 -13.25 8.26 -22.43
CA ARG A 206 -13.37 8.53 -20.99
C ARG A 206 -12.19 7.86 -20.28
N HIS A 207 -11.28 8.70 -19.77
CA HIS A 207 -10.18 8.26 -18.93
C HIS A 207 -10.43 8.62 -17.47
N ASP A 208 -9.86 7.81 -16.60
CA ASP A 208 -9.96 8.02 -15.17
C ASP A 208 -9.13 9.23 -14.75
N VAL A 209 -9.71 10.16 -13.98
CA VAL A 209 -8.94 11.29 -13.44
C VAL A 209 -7.92 10.80 -12.41
N THR A 210 -8.24 9.70 -11.71
CA THR A 210 -7.32 9.01 -10.83
C THR A 210 -7.61 7.51 -10.76
N VAL A 211 -6.58 6.71 -10.55
CA VAL A 211 -6.68 5.24 -10.35
C VAL A 211 -6.63 4.83 -8.88
N VAL A 212 -6.32 5.76 -7.99
CA VAL A 212 -5.93 5.45 -6.61
C VAL A 212 -7.04 4.70 -5.84
N PRO A 213 -8.34 5.08 -5.87
CA PRO A 213 -9.37 4.30 -5.17
C PRO A 213 -9.46 2.84 -5.65
N ARG A 214 -9.32 2.59 -6.95
CA ARG A 214 -9.32 1.22 -7.51
C ARG A 214 -8.08 0.42 -7.15
N ALA A 215 -6.98 1.09 -6.79
CA ALA A 215 -5.75 0.43 -6.40
C ALA A 215 -5.76 -0.07 -4.95
N VAL A 216 -6.69 0.40 -4.11
CA VAL A 216 -6.84 -0.05 -2.71
C VAL A 216 -6.92 -1.58 -2.59
N PRO A 217 -7.88 -2.28 -3.24
CA PRO A 217 -7.95 -3.74 -3.15
C PRO A 217 -6.70 -4.45 -3.71
N ILE A 218 -5.98 -3.83 -4.65
CA ILE A 218 -4.74 -4.37 -5.22
C ILE A 218 -3.62 -4.31 -4.17
N VAL A 219 -3.48 -3.18 -3.46
CA VAL A 219 -2.53 -3.03 -2.37
C VAL A 219 -2.79 -4.07 -1.29
N GLU A 220 -4.03 -4.20 -0.83
CA GLU A 220 -4.40 -5.20 0.19
C GLU A 220 -4.10 -6.64 -0.28
N ALA A 221 -4.42 -6.95 -1.54
CA ALA A 221 -4.17 -8.27 -2.11
C ALA A 221 -2.67 -8.60 -2.17
N MET A 222 -1.84 -7.65 -2.60
CA MET A 222 -0.39 -7.82 -2.66
C MET A 222 0.22 -7.94 -1.25
N THR A 223 -0.31 -7.22 -0.26
CA THR A 223 0.07 -7.37 1.15
C THR A 223 -0.27 -8.75 1.66
N ALA A 224 -1.49 -9.23 1.38
CA ALA A 224 -1.95 -10.54 1.79
C ALA A 224 -1.07 -11.65 1.21
N LEU A 225 -0.70 -11.55 -0.06
CA LEU A 225 0.18 -12.53 -0.71
C LEU A 225 1.56 -12.60 -0.04
N VAL A 226 2.18 -11.45 0.26
CA VAL A 226 3.49 -11.40 0.93
C VAL A 226 3.39 -11.94 2.36
N LEU A 227 2.38 -11.52 3.13
CA LEU A 227 2.23 -11.99 4.51
C LEU A 227 1.89 -13.49 4.58
N ALA A 228 1.09 -14.00 3.63
CA ALA A 228 0.77 -15.42 3.55
C ALA A 228 2.02 -16.26 3.25
N ASP A 229 2.86 -15.82 2.32
CA ASP A 229 4.13 -16.50 1.99
C ASP A 229 5.06 -16.54 3.22
N HIS A 230 5.29 -15.40 3.87
CA HIS A 230 6.11 -15.33 5.08
C HIS A 230 5.52 -16.11 6.25
N LEU A 231 4.20 -16.14 6.41
CA LEU A 231 3.54 -16.94 7.44
C LEU A 231 3.77 -18.44 7.22
N LEU A 232 3.68 -18.91 5.97
CA LEU A 232 3.90 -20.32 5.63
C LEU A 232 5.38 -20.71 5.82
N ARG A 233 6.32 -19.88 5.38
CA ARG A 233 7.76 -20.08 5.59
C ARG A 233 8.10 -20.16 7.08
N ASN A 234 7.52 -19.27 7.89
CA ASN A 234 7.80 -19.19 9.31
C ASN A 234 7.37 -20.44 10.11
N ARG A 235 6.46 -21.28 9.57
CA ARG A 235 6.09 -22.56 10.21
C ARG A 235 7.26 -23.54 10.31
N LEU A 236 8.32 -23.33 9.52
CA LEU A 236 9.51 -24.17 9.49
C LEU A 236 10.67 -23.59 10.32
N SER A 237 10.48 -22.44 10.98
CA SER A 237 11.54 -21.74 11.70
C SER A 237 11.92 -22.37 13.05
N ASP A 238 11.02 -23.15 13.66
CA ASP A 238 11.25 -23.83 14.93
C ASP A 238 11.11 -25.35 14.76
N ILE A 239 12.06 -26.11 15.29
CA ILE A 239 11.99 -27.57 15.32
C ILE A 239 10.73 -28.06 16.04
N LYS A 240 10.25 -27.33 17.07
CA LYS A 240 9.04 -27.66 17.81
C LYS A 240 7.78 -27.56 16.95
N SER A 241 7.70 -26.60 16.03
CA SER A 241 6.55 -26.44 15.14
C SER A 241 6.47 -27.56 14.08
N ILE A 242 7.60 -28.19 13.77
CA ILE A 242 7.66 -29.34 12.86
C ILE A 242 7.13 -30.61 13.54
N PHE A 243 7.52 -30.87 14.79
CA PHE A 243 7.16 -32.11 15.50
C PHE A 243 5.80 -32.08 16.21
N HIS A 244 5.13 -30.93 16.35
CA HIS A 244 3.75 -30.86 16.90
C HIS A 244 2.64 -31.25 15.90
N ASN A 245 2.99 -31.42 14.62
CA ASN A 245 2.05 -31.80 13.55
C ASN A 245 2.20 -33.29 13.12
N PHE A 246 2.95 -34.09 13.88
CA PHE A 246 3.08 -35.55 13.71
C PHE A 246 2.50 -36.29 14.92
#